data_AF-A0A934DES4-F1
#
_entry.id   AF-A0A934DES4-F1
#
_cell.length_a   1.000
_cell.length_b   1.000
_cell.length_c   1.000
_cell.angle_alpha   90.00
_cell.angle_beta   90.00
_cell.angle_gamma   90.00
#
_symmetry.space_group_name_H-M   'P 1'
#
loop_
_entity.id
_entity.type
_entity.pdbx_description
1 polymer ?
#
loop_
_entity_poly.entity_id
_entity_poly.type
_entity_poly.pdbx_seq_one_letter_code
_entity_poly.pdbx_strand_id
1 'polypeptide(L)'
;PEYRGYALRYASNLLPGLVVIAPLAIYWYNMDRATSSFYGFSASKINLKTYFAILLLVAPVVCAASFGGDFQATYPRYKFGMPTDANSLAIPGFELCYGIDFVFVELLFRGFMVMAFTRYLGSGAILPMVVVYAFIHFQKPMGEAIGSVFGGIVLGVISYNTKSIYGGVILHLGVAYMMEAAGTLQMLYRSAH
;
A
#
# COMPACT_ATOMS: atom_id res chain seq x y z
N PRO A 1 -8.10 22.89 19.05
CA PRO A 1 -6.75 22.46 19.48
C PRO A 1 -6.65 20.94 19.65
N GLU A 2 -7.60 20.35 20.38
CA GLU A 2 -7.71 18.92 20.71
C GLU A 2 -7.72 18.00 19.47
N TYR A 3 -8.54 18.30 18.46
CA TYR A 3 -8.61 17.47 17.24
C TYR A 3 -7.49 17.69 16.21
N ARG A 4 -6.64 18.70 16.43
CA ARG A 4 -5.64 19.12 15.42
C ARG A 4 -4.59 18.03 15.18
N GLY A 5 -4.16 17.34 16.24
CA GLY A 5 -3.16 16.27 16.13
C GLY A 5 -3.66 15.09 15.30
N TYR A 6 -4.89 14.63 15.56
CA TYR A 6 -5.55 13.57 14.78
C TYR A 6 -5.73 13.98 13.32
N ALA A 7 -6.24 15.19 13.06
CA ALA A 7 -6.46 15.68 11.71
C ALA A 7 -5.14 15.74 10.91
N LEU A 8 -4.05 16.21 11.51
CA LEU A 8 -2.74 16.22 10.87
C LEU A 8 -2.23 14.81 10.59
N ARG A 9 -2.43 13.88 11.54
CA ARG A 9 -1.99 12.50 11.37
C ARG A 9 -2.77 11.78 10.26
N TYR A 10 -4.08 11.94 10.20
CA TYR A 10 -4.91 11.38 9.12
C TYR A 10 -4.57 12.01 7.78
N ALA A 11 -4.43 13.34 7.74
CA ALA A 11 -4.03 14.06 6.54
C ALA A 11 -2.64 13.63 6.03
N SER A 12 -1.71 13.26 6.92
CA SER A 12 -0.38 12.79 6.51
C SER A 12 -0.40 11.52 5.66
N ASN A 13 -1.44 10.67 5.80
CA ASN A 13 -1.63 9.49 4.96
C ASN A 13 -2.41 9.83 3.67
N LEU A 14 -3.34 10.78 3.71
CA LEU A 14 -4.23 11.06 2.57
C LEU A 14 -3.66 12.10 1.59
N LEU A 15 -3.03 13.15 2.11
CA LEU A 15 -2.63 14.31 1.32
C LEU A 15 -1.64 13.96 0.19
N PRO A 16 -0.59 13.13 0.40
CA PRO A 16 0.32 12.76 -0.67
C PRO A 16 -0.42 12.09 -1.84
N GLY A 17 -1.31 11.14 -1.55
CA GLY A 17 -2.09 10.46 -2.57
C GLY A 17 -3.07 11.37 -3.30
N LEU A 18 -3.73 12.30 -2.60
CA LEU A 18 -4.60 13.30 -3.24
C LEU A 18 -3.84 14.22 -4.20
N VAL A 19 -2.64 14.65 -3.80
CA VAL A 19 -1.75 15.46 -4.64
C VAL A 19 -1.32 14.69 -5.89
N VAL A 20 -1.15 13.37 -5.80
CA VAL A 20 -0.83 12.50 -6.94
C VAL A 20 -2.05 12.21 -7.81
N ILE A 21 -3.24 12.02 -7.24
CA ILE A 21 -4.45 11.69 -8.00
C ILE A 21 -4.88 12.83 -8.92
N ALA A 22 -4.80 14.09 -8.45
CA ALA A 22 -5.23 15.24 -9.24
C ALA A 22 -4.56 15.30 -10.65
N PRO A 23 -3.22 15.27 -10.78
CA PRO A 23 -2.57 15.24 -12.09
C PRO A 23 -2.86 13.96 -12.87
N LEU A 24 -3.01 12.79 -12.22
CA LEU A 24 -3.38 11.55 -12.90
C LEU A 24 -4.79 11.61 -13.49
N ALA A 25 -5.75 12.17 -12.75
CA ALA A 25 -7.12 12.35 -13.20
C ALA A 25 -7.20 13.36 -14.36
N ILE A 26 -6.45 14.46 -14.28
CA ILE A 26 -6.33 15.43 -15.36
C ILE A 26 -5.73 14.75 -16.60
N TYR A 27 -4.62 14.02 -16.45
CA TYR A 27 -3.97 13.33 -17.57
C TYR A 27 -4.91 12.29 -18.20
N TRP A 28 -5.56 11.44 -17.39
CA TRP A 28 -6.53 10.47 -17.89
C TRP A 28 -7.67 11.14 -18.66
N TYR A 29 -8.25 12.21 -18.10
CA TYR A 29 -9.35 12.93 -18.72
C TYR A 29 -8.96 13.52 -20.07
N ASN A 30 -7.73 14.01 -20.23
CA ASN A 30 -7.27 14.62 -21.47
C ASN A 30 -6.77 13.59 -22.49
N MET A 31 -6.12 12.51 -22.06
CA MET A 31 -5.35 11.62 -22.95
C MET A 31 -5.96 10.22 -23.12
N ASP A 32 -6.50 9.63 -22.05
CA ASP A 32 -6.76 8.19 -22.00
C ASP A 32 -8.25 7.82 -21.82
N ARG A 33 -9.12 8.80 -21.55
CA ARG A 33 -10.57 8.59 -21.33
C ARG A 33 -11.29 7.90 -22.49
N ALA A 34 -10.81 8.08 -23.71
CA ALA A 34 -11.44 7.54 -24.91
C ALA A 34 -11.07 6.08 -25.15
N THR A 35 -9.95 5.61 -24.58
CA THR A 35 -9.33 4.31 -24.89
C THR A 35 -9.27 3.38 -23.68
N SER A 36 -9.45 3.91 -22.47
CA SER A 36 -9.36 3.12 -21.24
C SER A 36 -10.25 3.65 -20.12
N SER A 37 -10.80 2.73 -19.32
CA SER A 37 -11.35 3.04 -18.00
C SER A 37 -10.27 3.65 -17.10
N PHE A 38 -10.66 4.43 -16.09
CA PHE A 38 -9.71 5.01 -15.12
C PHE A 38 -8.82 3.92 -14.52
N TYR A 39 -7.57 3.89 -14.99
CA TYR A 39 -6.44 3.05 -14.58
C TYR A 39 -6.73 1.84 -13.65
N GLY A 40 -7.47 0.85 -14.15
CA GLY A 40 -7.58 -0.46 -13.51
C GLY A 40 -8.73 -0.64 -12.50
N PHE A 41 -9.71 0.25 -12.46
CA PHE A 41 -10.99 0.01 -11.78
C PHE A 41 -11.89 -0.97 -12.56
N SER A 42 -11.37 -2.15 -12.88
CA SER A 42 -12.11 -3.26 -13.48
C SER A 42 -11.95 -4.52 -12.64
N ALA A 43 -13.07 -5.12 -12.22
CA ALA A 43 -13.06 -6.30 -11.35
C ALA A 43 -13.17 -7.64 -12.09
N SER A 44 -13.25 -7.61 -13.42
CA SER A 44 -13.71 -8.75 -14.25
C SER A 44 -12.79 -9.97 -14.26
N LYS A 45 -11.49 -9.82 -13.95
CA LYS A 45 -10.48 -10.90 -14.04
C LYS A 45 -9.83 -11.26 -12.70
N ILE A 46 -10.47 -10.88 -11.59
CA ILE A 46 -9.92 -11.03 -10.24
C ILE A 46 -10.27 -12.43 -9.69
N ASN A 47 -9.26 -13.15 -9.21
CA ASN A 47 -9.46 -14.38 -8.46
C ASN A 47 -9.06 -14.19 -6.99
N LEU A 48 -10.04 -13.98 -6.12
CA LEU A 48 -9.82 -13.74 -4.70
C LEU A 48 -9.01 -14.84 -4.00
N LYS A 49 -9.22 -16.11 -4.38
CA LYS A 49 -8.48 -17.25 -3.79
C LYS A 49 -6.98 -17.12 -4.01
N THR A 50 -6.57 -16.60 -5.18
CA THR A 50 -5.15 -16.39 -5.49
C THR A 50 -4.52 -15.37 -4.54
N TYR A 51 -5.21 -14.27 -4.27
CA TYR A 51 -4.68 -13.22 -3.39
C TYR A 51 -4.63 -13.67 -1.93
N PHE A 52 -5.66 -14.33 -1.43
CA PHE A 52 -5.62 -14.89 -0.08
C PHE A 52 -4.57 -15.99 0.09
N ALA A 53 -4.32 -16.81 -0.94
CA ALA A 53 -3.23 -17.78 -0.92
C ALA A 53 -1.84 -17.10 -0.85
N ILE A 54 -1.63 -16.01 -1.60
CA ILE A 54 -0.40 -15.21 -1.50
C ILE A 54 -0.27 -14.59 -0.11
N LEU A 55 -1.34 -14.01 0.45
CA LEU A 55 -1.31 -13.46 1.82
C LEU A 55 -0.96 -14.52 2.86
N LEU A 56 -1.53 -15.72 2.73
CA LEU A 56 -1.21 -16.85 3.62
C LEU A 56 0.26 -17.26 3.51
N LEU A 57 0.85 -17.20 2.31
CA LEU A 57 2.27 -17.47 2.10
C LEU A 57 3.16 -16.36 2.67
N VAL A 58 2.71 -15.11 2.65
CA VAL A 58 3.44 -13.96 3.19
C VAL A 58 3.32 -13.87 4.73
N ALA A 59 2.25 -14.38 5.32
CA ALA A 59 1.99 -14.28 6.75
C ALA A 59 3.11 -14.84 7.64
N PRO A 60 3.72 -16.03 7.36
CA PRO A 60 4.89 -16.50 8.10
C PRO A 60 6.09 -15.57 8.02
N VAL A 61 6.30 -14.92 6.88
CA VAL A 61 7.40 -13.96 6.68
C VAL A 61 7.19 -12.72 7.54
N VAL A 62 5.96 -12.19 7.56
CA VAL A 62 5.60 -11.05 8.43
C VAL A 62 5.72 -11.42 9.90
N CYS A 63 5.26 -12.61 10.28
CA CYS A 63 5.38 -13.11 11.66
C CYS A 63 6.86 -13.21 12.08
N ALA A 64 7.71 -13.82 11.26
CA ALA A 64 9.14 -13.91 11.53
C ALA A 64 9.81 -12.52 11.61
N ALA A 65 9.47 -11.62 10.69
CA ALA A 65 9.98 -10.24 10.70
C ALA A 65 9.55 -9.47 11.97
N SER A 66 8.39 -9.78 12.54
CA SER A 66 7.85 -9.10 13.71
C SER A 66 8.72 -9.21 14.97
N PHE A 67 9.60 -10.22 15.04
CA PHE A 67 10.54 -10.39 16.14
C PHE A 67 11.77 -9.46 16.03
N GLY A 68 12.03 -8.89 14.85
CA GLY A 68 13.16 -7.99 14.61
C GLY A 68 12.95 -6.60 15.20
N GLY A 69 14.05 -5.99 15.68
CA GLY A 69 14.03 -4.63 16.26
C GLY A 69 13.55 -3.56 15.29
N ASP A 70 14.02 -3.58 14.03
CA ASP A 70 13.63 -2.61 13.00
C ASP A 70 12.11 -2.64 12.71
N PHE A 71 11.51 -3.83 12.74
CA PHE A 71 10.08 -4.00 12.55
C PHE A 71 9.30 -3.35 13.71
N GLN A 72 9.70 -3.64 14.94
CA GLN A 72 9.02 -3.12 16.14
C GLN A 72 9.23 -1.62 16.35
N ALA A 73 10.32 -1.07 15.80
CA ALA A 73 10.55 0.37 15.74
C ALA A 73 9.66 1.07 14.70
N THR A 74 9.05 0.32 13.78
CA THR A 74 8.21 0.84 12.69
C THR A 74 6.72 0.57 12.92
N TYR A 75 6.37 -0.56 13.53
CA TYR A 75 5.00 -1.05 13.70
C TYR A 75 4.61 -1.23 15.18
N PRO A 76 3.34 -0.96 15.54
CA PRO A 76 2.27 -0.45 14.68
C PRO A 76 2.40 1.06 14.42
N ARG A 77 2.06 1.49 13.21
CA ARG A 77 2.31 2.84 12.70
C ARG A 77 1.48 3.90 13.42
N TYR A 78 0.33 3.53 13.98
CA TYR A 78 -0.54 4.46 14.69
C TYR A 78 0.12 5.07 15.94
N LYS A 79 1.11 4.42 16.54
CA LYS A 79 1.79 4.95 17.74
C LYS A 79 2.62 6.20 17.48
N PHE A 80 3.11 6.34 16.26
CA PHE A 80 4.02 7.41 15.91
C PHE A 80 3.20 8.64 15.51
N GLY A 81 3.32 9.71 16.29
CA GLY A 81 2.68 11.00 16.00
C GLY A 81 1.17 11.06 16.27
N MET A 82 0.56 10.04 16.87
CA MET A 82 -0.80 10.17 17.43
C MET A 82 -0.75 10.91 18.77
N PRO A 83 -1.77 11.74 19.08
CA PRO A 83 -1.91 12.34 20.39
C PRO A 83 -2.00 11.31 21.53
N THR A 84 -1.47 11.65 22.71
CA THR A 84 -1.42 10.76 23.89
C THR A 84 -2.77 10.54 24.55
N ASP A 85 -3.77 11.38 24.24
CA ASP A 85 -5.15 11.33 24.71
C ASP A 85 -6.08 10.60 23.73
N ALA A 86 -5.53 9.70 22.89
CA ALA A 86 -6.25 8.94 21.87
C ALA A 86 -7.50 8.25 22.41
N ASN A 87 -8.66 8.71 21.95
CA ASN A 87 -9.93 8.01 22.20
C ASN A 87 -10.03 6.71 21.39
N SER A 88 -11.02 5.88 21.69
CA SER A 88 -11.21 4.56 21.05
C SER A 88 -11.46 4.62 19.54
N LEU A 89 -11.89 5.76 18.98
CA LEU A 89 -12.12 5.95 17.55
C LEU A 89 -10.86 6.45 16.81
N ALA A 90 -9.84 6.89 17.54
CA ALA A 90 -8.65 7.47 16.95
C ALA A 90 -7.84 6.44 16.15
N ILE A 91 -7.66 5.23 16.70
CA ILE A 91 -6.91 4.16 16.04
C ILE A 91 -7.67 3.66 14.79
N PRO A 92 -8.98 3.29 14.84
CA PRO A 92 -9.72 2.93 13.64
C PRO A 92 -9.72 4.01 12.55
N GLY A 93 -9.80 5.29 12.94
CA GLY A 93 -9.71 6.41 12.00
C GLY A 93 -8.34 6.47 11.32
N PHE A 94 -7.25 6.29 12.08
CA PHE A 94 -5.90 6.22 11.54
C PHE A 94 -5.74 5.05 10.56
N GLU A 95 -6.15 3.84 10.98
CA GLU A 95 -6.03 2.62 10.16
C GLU A 95 -6.79 2.76 8.83
N LEU A 96 -7.97 3.37 8.85
CA LEU A 96 -8.74 3.64 7.64
C LEU A 96 -8.00 4.60 6.70
N CYS A 97 -7.46 5.70 7.22
CA CYS A 97 -6.68 6.64 6.41
C CYS A 97 -5.38 6.02 5.89
N TYR A 98 -4.73 5.19 6.70
CA TYR A 98 -3.53 4.44 6.33
C TYR A 98 -3.84 3.41 5.23
N GLY A 99 -4.97 2.70 5.34
CA GLY A 99 -5.45 1.79 4.30
C GLY A 99 -5.73 2.49 2.97
N ILE A 100 -6.37 3.66 3.02
CA ILE A 100 -6.67 4.44 1.81
C ILE A 100 -5.38 4.86 1.06
N ASP A 101 -4.29 5.16 1.77
CA ASP A 101 -3.00 5.48 1.16
C ASP A 101 -2.54 4.38 0.19
N PHE A 102 -2.74 3.11 0.56
CA PHE A 102 -2.40 1.98 -0.32
C PHE A 102 -3.25 1.93 -1.59
N VAL A 103 -4.49 2.41 -1.56
CA VAL A 103 -5.30 2.54 -2.78
C VAL A 103 -4.67 3.56 -3.74
N PHE A 104 -4.16 4.67 -3.20
CA PHE A 104 -3.47 5.70 -3.98
C PHE A 104 -2.15 5.19 -4.56
N VAL A 105 -1.39 4.45 -3.76
CA VAL A 105 -0.16 3.78 -4.19
C VAL A 105 -0.46 2.80 -5.34
N GLU A 106 -1.46 1.91 -5.18
CA GLU A 106 -1.80 0.96 -6.23
C GLU A 106 -2.34 1.63 -7.50
N LEU A 107 -3.10 2.71 -7.37
CA LEU A 107 -3.55 3.50 -8.50
C LEU A 107 -2.37 4.13 -9.26
N LEU A 108 -1.36 4.67 -8.57
CA LEU A 108 -0.17 5.24 -9.21
C LEU A 108 0.67 4.15 -9.89
N PHE A 109 1.06 3.11 -9.15
CA PHE A 109 2.03 2.14 -9.64
C PHE A 109 1.39 1.10 -10.58
N ARG A 110 0.29 0.46 -10.19
CA ARG A 110 -0.35 -0.62 -10.96
C ARG A 110 -1.35 -0.07 -11.96
N GLY A 111 -2.07 0.97 -11.58
CA GLY A 111 -2.96 1.67 -12.49
C GLY A 111 -2.15 2.44 -13.54
N PHE A 112 -1.64 3.61 -13.15
CA PHE A 112 -1.03 4.54 -14.10
C PHE A 112 0.27 4.01 -14.69
N MET A 113 1.31 3.73 -13.90
CA MET A 113 2.62 3.38 -14.47
C MET A 113 2.59 2.07 -15.27
N VAL A 114 1.93 1.02 -14.77
CA VAL A 114 1.84 -0.22 -15.57
C VAL A 114 0.89 -0.03 -16.76
N MET A 115 -0.36 0.41 -16.56
CA MET A 115 -1.35 0.38 -17.67
C MET A 115 -1.14 1.49 -18.68
N ALA A 116 -0.83 2.73 -18.26
CA ALA A 116 -0.62 3.84 -19.19
C ALA A 116 0.66 3.66 -20.03
N PHE A 117 1.69 3.01 -19.47
CA PHE A 117 2.92 2.71 -20.22
C PHE A 117 2.91 1.36 -20.94
N THR A 118 1.94 0.47 -20.66
CA THR A 118 1.79 -0.81 -21.38
C THR A 118 1.65 -0.58 -22.89
N ARG A 119 0.98 0.50 -23.33
CA ARG A 119 0.83 0.81 -24.77
C ARG A 119 2.16 1.12 -25.48
N TYR A 120 3.19 1.51 -24.73
CA TYR A 120 4.51 1.86 -25.28
C TYR A 120 5.54 0.75 -25.05
N LEU A 121 5.51 0.10 -23.87
CA LEU A 121 6.55 -0.83 -23.42
C LEU A 121 6.05 -2.28 -23.30
N GLY A 122 4.78 -2.54 -23.52
CA GLY A 122 4.18 -3.85 -23.24
C GLY A 122 4.39 -4.25 -21.78
N SER A 123 4.78 -5.51 -21.55
CA SER A 123 5.16 -6.00 -20.21
C SER A 123 6.43 -5.34 -19.65
N GLY A 124 7.23 -4.70 -20.50
CA GLY A 124 8.43 -3.95 -20.10
C GLY A 124 8.13 -2.75 -19.17
N ALA A 125 6.88 -2.26 -19.13
CA ALA A 125 6.44 -1.22 -18.20
C ALA A 125 6.58 -1.62 -16.71
N ILE A 126 6.67 -2.92 -16.40
CA ILE A 126 6.77 -3.41 -15.03
C ILE A 126 8.11 -3.03 -14.40
N LEU A 127 9.24 -3.15 -15.12
CA LEU A 127 10.56 -2.87 -14.56
C LEU A 127 10.76 -1.41 -14.10
N PRO A 128 10.47 -0.37 -14.90
CA PRO A 128 10.60 1.00 -14.44
C PRO A 128 9.65 1.31 -13.28
N MET A 129 8.44 0.70 -13.28
CA MET A 129 7.53 0.80 -12.14
C MET A 129 8.15 0.20 -10.87
N VAL A 130 8.74 -0.99 -10.94
CA VAL A 130 9.41 -1.64 -9.80
C VAL A 130 10.56 -0.81 -9.26
N VAL A 131 11.35 -0.18 -10.12
CA VAL A 131 12.46 0.69 -9.70
C VAL A 131 11.96 1.88 -8.88
N VAL A 132 10.93 2.58 -9.38
CA VAL A 132 10.36 3.74 -8.65
C VAL A 132 9.66 3.28 -7.37
N TYR A 133 8.97 2.13 -7.40
CA TYR A 133 8.29 1.57 -6.23
C TYR A 133 9.29 1.15 -5.14
N ALA A 134 10.43 0.58 -5.51
CA ALA A 134 11.49 0.24 -4.57
C ALA A 134 12.14 1.49 -3.97
N PHE A 135 12.32 2.55 -4.77
CA PHE A 135 12.91 3.80 -4.31
C PHE A 135 12.12 4.45 -3.16
N ILE A 136 10.78 4.43 -3.21
CA ILE A 136 9.95 4.97 -2.12
C ILE A 136 10.00 4.10 -0.84
N HIS A 137 10.60 2.91 -0.89
CA HIS A 137 10.80 2.04 0.27
C HIS A 137 12.19 2.18 0.91
N PHE A 138 13.11 2.99 0.37
CA PHE A 138 14.49 3.08 0.89
C PHE A 138 14.62 3.61 2.31
N GLN A 139 13.61 4.32 2.82
CA GLN A 139 13.57 4.82 4.20
C GLN A 139 12.83 3.87 5.16
N LYS A 140 12.40 2.69 4.68
CA LYS A 140 11.72 1.66 5.47
C LYS A 140 12.71 0.57 5.91
N PRO A 141 12.33 -0.31 6.86
CA PRO A 141 13.12 -1.50 7.19
C PRO A 141 13.61 -2.24 5.94
N MET A 142 14.86 -2.70 5.96
CA MET A 142 15.52 -3.31 4.79
C MET A 142 14.70 -4.46 4.19
N GLY A 143 14.04 -5.26 5.03
CA GLY A 143 13.15 -6.34 4.58
C GLY A 143 11.97 -5.84 3.74
N GLU A 144 11.41 -4.67 4.05
CA GLU A 144 10.36 -4.05 3.24
C GLU A 144 10.91 -3.50 1.92
N ALA A 145 12.10 -2.91 1.92
CA ALA A 145 12.73 -2.41 0.70
C ALA A 145 13.01 -3.57 -0.29
N ILE A 146 13.59 -4.67 0.20
CA ILE A 146 13.82 -5.87 -0.61
C ILE A 146 12.47 -6.50 -1.04
N GLY A 147 11.55 -6.64 -0.09
CA GLY A 147 10.20 -7.16 -0.35
C GLY A 147 9.44 -6.35 -1.39
N SER A 148 9.64 -5.04 -1.44
CA SER A 148 9.01 -4.15 -2.42
C SER A 148 9.46 -4.43 -3.85
N VAL A 149 10.66 -4.94 -4.08
CA VAL A 149 11.12 -5.36 -5.43
C VAL A 149 10.33 -6.58 -5.89
N PHE A 150 10.27 -7.62 -5.05
CA PHE A 150 9.55 -8.86 -5.36
C PHE A 150 8.03 -8.63 -5.46
N GLY A 151 7.43 -7.95 -4.48
CA GLY A 151 6.03 -7.54 -4.49
C GLY A 151 5.74 -6.61 -5.66
N GLY A 152 6.67 -5.70 -5.95
CA GLY A 152 6.80 -4.91 -7.18
C GLY A 152 6.45 -5.70 -8.42
N ILE A 153 7.30 -6.70 -8.70
CA ILE A 153 7.22 -7.57 -9.87
C ILE A 153 5.92 -8.38 -9.88
N VAL A 154 5.62 -9.09 -8.79
CA VAL A 154 4.44 -9.97 -8.70
C VAL A 154 3.15 -9.19 -8.95
N LEU A 155 2.94 -8.08 -8.25
CA LEU A 155 1.75 -7.26 -8.42
C LEU A 155 1.73 -6.54 -9.77
N GLY A 156 2.89 -6.15 -10.31
CA GLY A 156 3.01 -5.59 -11.64
C GLY A 156 2.55 -6.57 -12.72
N VAL A 157 2.97 -7.85 -12.63
CA VAL A 157 2.53 -8.93 -13.52
C VAL A 157 1.04 -9.19 -13.37
N ILE A 158 0.54 -9.29 -12.14
CA ILE A 158 -0.90 -9.48 -11.88
C ILE A 158 -1.71 -8.34 -12.51
N SER A 159 -1.33 -7.09 -12.27
CA SER A 159 -2.05 -5.94 -12.79
C SER A 159 -1.97 -5.85 -14.31
N TYR A 160 -0.81 -6.15 -14.89
CA TYR A 160 -0.62 -6.21 -16.34
C TYR A 160 -1.57 -7.21 -17.02
N ASN A 161 -1.76 -8.40 -16.43
CA ASN A 161 -2.60 -9.46 -16.99
C ASN A 161 -4.09 -9.26 -16.71
N THR A 162 -4.43 -8.84 -15.49
CA THR A 162 -5.82 -8.67 -15.06
C THR A 162 -6.42 -7.34 -15.50
N LYS A 163 -5.57 -6.35 -15.85
CA LYS A 163 -5.95 -4.95 -16.09
C LYS A 163 -6.73 -4.39 -14.89
N SER A 164 -6.30 -4.75 -13.69
CA SER A 164 -6.96 -4.43 -12.43
C SER A 164 -5.96 -3.97 -11.37
N ILE A 165 -6.32 -2.97 -10.56
CA ILE A 165 -5.56 -2.60 -9.37
C ILE A 165 -6.03 -3.34 -8.12
N TYR A 166 -7.24 -3.90 -8.13
CA TYR A 166 -7.85 -4.51 -6.94
C TYR A 166 -7.03 -5.67 -6.36
N GLY A 167 -6.39 -6.48 -7.22
CA GLY A 167 -5.48 -7.53 -6.75
C GLY A 167 -4.29 -6.97 -5.96
N GLY A 168 -3.73 -5.85 -6.45
CA GLY A 168 -2.71 -5.09 -5.73
C GLY A 168 -3.23 -4.51 -4.42
N VAL A 169 -4.42 -3.88 -4.44
CA VAL A 169 -5.04 -3.30 -3.24
C VAL A 169 -5.27 -4.34 -2.16
N ILE A 170 -5.83 -5.51 -2.50
CA ILE A 170 -6.08 -6.60 -1.55
C ILE A 170 -4.76 -7.08 -0.92
N LEU A 171 -3.75 -7.31 -1.75
CA LEU A 171 -2.46 -7.82 -1.27
C LEU A 171 -1.72 -6.78 -0.42
N HIS A 172 -1.70 -5.52 -0.85
CA HIS A 172 -1.00 -4.45 -0.13
C HIS A 172 -1.68 -4.14 1.20
N LEU A 173 -3.01 -4.00 1.22
CA LEU A 173 -3.78 -3.83 2.46
C LEU A 173 -3.63 -5.05 3.38
N GLY A 174 -3.71 -6.25 2.82
CA GLY A 174 -3.55 -7.48 3.60
C GLY A 174 -2.20 -7.53 4.29
N VAL A 175 -1.11 -7.26 3.57
CA VAL A 175 0.24 -7.22 4.16
C VAL A 175 0.37 -6.08 5.18
N ALA A 176 -0.08 -4.87 4.84
CA ALA A 176 0.01 -3.71 5.74
C ALA A 176 -0.72 -3.96 7.07
N TYR A 177 -1.97 -4.44 7.02
CA TYR A 177 -2.73 -4.75 8.24
C TYR A 177 -2.20 -5.97 8.98
N MET A 178 -1.62 -6.97 8.30
CA MET A 178 -0.89 -8.05 8.98
C MET A 178 0.31 -7.49 9.75
N MET A 179 1.02 -6.51 9.20
CA MET A 179 2.15 -5.88 9.88
C MET A 179 1.71 -5.02 11.08
N GLU A 180 0.63 -4.24 10.96
CA GLU A 180 0.02 -3.51 12.07
C GLU A 180 -0.42 -4.46 13.19
N ALA A 181 -1.09 -5.56 12.84
CA ALA A 181 -1.53 -6.57 13.81
C ALA A 181 -0.34 -7.23 14.52
N ALA A 182 0.67 -7.67 13.76
CA ALA A 182 1.87 -8.29 14.32
C ALA A 182 2.65 -7.32 15.23
N GLY A 183 2.81 -6.06 14.82
CA GLY A 183 3.45 -5.03 15.64
C GLY A 183 2.67 -4.74 16.92
N THR A 184 1.34 -4.69 16.82
CA THR A 184 0.46 -4.51 17.99
C THR A 184 0.59 -5.68 18.97
N LEU A 185 0.60 -6.92 18.48
CA LEU A 185 0.80 -8.10 19.31
C LEU A 185 2.16 -8.09 20.01
N GLN A 186 3.24 -7.76 19.30
CA GLN A 186 4.59 -7.67 19.85
C GLN A 186 4.69 -6.58 20.93
N MET A 187 4.03 -5.43 20.73
CA MET A 187 3.91 -4.43 21.77
C MET A 187 3.24 -5.00 23.02
N LEU A 188 2.04 -5.57 22.86
CA LEU A 188 1.24 -6.02 23.99
C LEU A 188 1.98 -7.09 24.80
N TYR A 189 2.67 -7.99 24.12
CA TYR A 189 3.52 -9.01 24.75
C TYR A 189 4.61 -8.38 25.62
N ARG A 190 5.32 -7.37 25.11
CA ARG A 190 6.38 -6.63 25.84
C ARG A 190 5.88 -5.74 26.95
N SER A 191 4.65 -5.24 26.86
CA SER A 191 4.08 -4.44 27.95
C SER A 191 3.65 -5.32 29.13
N ALA A 192 3.48 -6.63 28.91
CA ALA A 192 3.01 -7.56 29.91
C ALA A 192 4.16 -8.32 30.63
N HIS A 193 5.39 -8.27 30.11
CA HIS A 193 6.56 -9.04 30.57
C HIS A 193 7.78 -8.12 30.65
#